data_AF-A0A973T3J4-F1
#
_entry.id   AF-A0A973T3J4-F1
#
_cell.length_a   1.000
_cell.length_b   1.000
_cell.length_c   1.000
_cell.angle_alpha   90.00
_cell.angle_beta   90.00
_cell.angle_gamma   90.00
#
_symmetry.space_group_name_H-M   'P 1'
#
loop_
_entity.id
_entity.type
_entity.pdbx_description
1 polymer ?
#
loop_
_entity_poly.entity_id
_entity_poly.type
_entity_poly.pdbx_seq_one_letter_code
_entity_poly.pdbx_strand_id
1 'polypeptide(L)'
;MSEQPRSEPTALPEGVYPPDHWSVRWHVPYFVRHGGRVHLVVARTSDDPVPSGDLEVLLDGTTVSRHPDLVEGSTLDMLGKRWRVSHVEHRVHVVLDRVAAAPAGDGDDPEPEPDAG
;
A
#
# COMPACT_ATOMS: atom_id res chain seq x y z
N MET A 1 33.79 -14.48 -27.33
CA MET A 1 32.99 -14.56 -26.09
C MET A 1 32.09 -13.34 -26.12
N SER A 2 30.78 -13.53 -26.25
CA SER A 2 29.84 -12.42 -26.40
C SER A 2 29.44 -11.88 -25.03
N GLU A 3 29.87 -10.66 -24.73
CA GLU A 3 29.41 -9.90 -23.58
C GLU A 3 27.92 -9.60 -23.81
N GLN A 4 27.04 -10.22 -23.03
CA GLN A 4 25.63 -9.86 -23.03
C GLN A 4 25.53 -8.41 -22.56
N PRO A 5 24.85 -7.50 -23.29
CA PRO A 5 24.59 -6.18 -22.78
C PRO A 5 23.77 -6.35 -21.50
N ARG A 6 24.36 -5.90 -20.39
CA ARG A 6 23.69 -5.77 -19.10
C ARG A 6 22.47 -4.91 -19.37
N SER A 7 21.28 -5.51 -19.39
CA SER A 7 20.03 -4.77 -19.46
C SER A 7 19.99 -3.86 -18.23
N GLU A 8 20.47 -2.63 -18.39
CA GLU A 8 20.10 -1.53 -17.52
C GLU A 8 18.56 -1.52 -17.47
N PRO A 9 17.93 -1.51 -16.29
CA PRO A 9 16.50 -1.31 -16.21
C PRO A 9 16.19 0.06 -16.80
N THR A 10 15.88 0.06 -18.09
CA THR A 10 15.45 1.20 -18.89
C THR A 10 14.15 1.67 -18.28
N ALA A 11 14.22 2.82 -17.61
CA ALA A 11 13.13 3.51 -16.91
C ALA A 11 12.45 2.66 -15.82
N LEU A 12 12.68 3.04 -14.56
CA LEU A 12 11.74 2.72 -13.48
C LEU A 12 10.34 3.13 -13.96
N PRO A 13 9.31 2.27 -13.90
CA PRO A 13 7.97 2.66 -14.30
C PRO A 13 7.61 3.91 -13.51
N GLU A 14 7.46 5.04 -14.21
CA GLU A 14 7.10 6.31 -13.61
C GLU A 14 5.80 6.09 -12.85
N GLY A 15 5.92 6.04 -11.52
CA GLY A 15 4.94 5.42 -10.64
C GLY A 15 3.59 6.12 -10.65
N VAL A 16 2.69 5.63 -11.50
CA VAL A 16 1.26 5.88 -11.39
C VAL A 16 0.82 5.46 -9.98
N TYR A 17 -0.05 6.27 -9.37
CA TYR A 17 -0.64 5.93 -8.08
C TYR A 17 -1.21 4.50 -8.13
N PRO A 18 -0.99 3.66 -7.11
CA PRO A 18 -1.37 2.26 -7.19
C PRO A 18 -2.87 2.10 -7.47
N PRO A 19 -3.25 1.13 -8.30
CA PRO A 19 -4.66 0.78 -8.52
C PRO A 19 -5.35 0.40 -7.20
N ASP A 20 -6.67 0.27 -7.21
CA ASP A 20 -7.43 -0.18 -6.03
C ASP A 20 -7.05 -1.60 -5.58
N HIS A 21 -6.38 -2.37 -6.44
CA HIS A 21 -5.82 -3.69 -6.14
C HIS A 21 -4.32 -3.72 -6.49
N TRP A 22 -3.45 -3.78 -5.48
CA TRP A 22 -2.02 -3.59 -5.63
C TRP A 22 -1.21 -4.76 -5.09
N SER A 23 -0.40 -5.39 -5.97
CA SER A 23 0.56 -6.44 -5.60
C SER A 23 1.97 -5.86 -5.45
N VAL A 24 2.47 -5.81 -4.22
CA VAL A 24 3.85 -5.38 -3.91
C VAL A 24 4.74 -6.61 -3.83
N ARG A 25 5.64 -6.75 -4.81
CA ARG A 25 6.52 -7.92 -4.91
C ARG A 25 7.61 -7.91 -3.85
N TRP A 26 7.91 -9.10 -3.32
CA TRP A 26 8.97 -9.30 -2.34
C TRP A 26 10.32 -8.78 -2.86
N HIS A 27 10.98 -7.91 -2.08
CA HIS A 27 12.28 -7.30 -2.37
C HIS A 27 12.37 -6.47 -3.68
N VAL A 28 11.26 -6.18 -4.35
CA VAL A 28 11.24 -5.32 -5.54
C VAL A 28 10.65 -3.96 -5.15
N PRO A 29 11.44 -2.87 -5.20
CA PRO A 29 10.95 -1.54 -4.88
C PRO A 29 9.89 -1.09 -5.89
N TYR A 30 8.76 -0.60 -5.39
CA TYR A 30 7.73 0.01 -6.21
C TYR A 30 7.75 1.53 -6.02
N PHE A 31 7.88 2.28 -7.11
CA PHE A 31 7.92 3.73 -7.08
C PHE A 31 6.49 4.27 -7.16
N VAL A 32 6.12 5.18 -6.25
CA VAL A 32 4.78 5.79 -6.23
C VAL A 32 4.91 7.31 -6.14
N ARG A 33 4.29 8.03 -7.07
CA ARG A 33 4.20 9.49 -6.98
C ARG A 33 3.01 9.89 -6.11
N HIS A 34 3.27 10.58 -5.01
CA HIS A 34 2.26 11.04 -4.05
C HIS A 34 2.69 12.39 -3.45
N GLY A 35 1.76 13.35 -3.39
CA GLY A 35 2.06 14.70 -2.87
C GLY A 35 3.20 15.42 -3.62
N GLY A 36 3.36 15.15 -4.93
CA GLY A 36 4.44 15.72 -5.74
C GLY A 36 5.82 15.09 -5.54
N ARG A 37 5.95 14.09 -4.66
CA ARG A 37 7.20 13.38 -4.34
C ARG A 37 7.14 11.92 -4.77
N VAL A 38 8.30 11.31 -4.98
CA VAL A 38 8.42 9.88 -5.28
C VAL A 38 8.71 9.12 -3.99
N HIS A 39 7.83 8.21 -3.64
CA HIS A 39 8.00 7.28 -2.52
C HIS A 39 8.41 5.92 -3.08
N LEU A 40 9.23 5.18 -2.33
CA LEU A 40 9.53 3.78 -2.62
C LEU A 40 8.76 2.93 -1.63
N VAL A 41 8.04 1.92 -2.11
CA VAL A 41 7.36 0.94 -1.27
C VAL A 41 8.03 -0.41 -1.47
N VAL A 42 8.44 -1.03 -0.37
CA VAL A 42 9.17 -2.30 -0.35
C VAL A 42 8.41 -3.29 0.51
N ALA A 43 8.20 -4.49 -0.03
CA ALA A 43 7.65 -5.62 0.72
C ALA A 43 8.74 -6.60 1.16
N ARG A 44 8.64 -7.07 2.40
CA ARG A 44 9.27 -8.28 2.89
C ARG A 44 8.19 -9.24 3.36
N THR A 45 8.54 -10.51 3.48
CA THR A 45 7.64 -11.56 3.97
C THR A 45 8.44 -12.53 4.83
N SER A 46 7.82 -13.07 5.87
CA SER A 46 8.43 -14.04 6.78
C SER A 46 7.95 -15.46 6.47
N ASP A 47 8.81 -16.45 6.78
CA ASP A 47 8.54 -17.89 6.64
C ASP A 47 7.95 -18.47 7.93
N ASP A 48 6.90 -17.83 8.44
CA ASP A 48 6.18 -18.29 9.61
C ASP A 48 5.09 -19.30 9.21
N PRO A 49 4.61 -20.16 10.13
CA PRO A 49 3.49 -21.08 9.86
C PRO A 49 2.23 -20.35 9.39
N VAL A 50 2.11 -19.05 9.72
CA VAL A 50 1.18 -18.11 9.11
C VAL A 50 2.01 -17.05 8.39
N PRO A 51 1.98 -16.97 7.05
CA PRO A 51 2.74 -15.97 6.31
C PRO A 51 2.40 -14.56 6.76
N SER A 52 3.42 -13.78 7.09
CA SER A 52 3.29 -12.36 7.41
C SER A 52 4.15 -11.52 6.47
N GLY A 53 3.72 -10.29 6.25
CA GLY A 53 4.39 -9.30 5.42
C GLY A 53 4.88 -8.12 6.25
N ASP A 54 5.93 -7.47 5.76
CA ASP A 54 6.30 -6.12 6.16
C ASP A 54 6.19 -5.20 4.96
N LEU A 55 5.62 -4.02 5.16
CA LEU A 55 5.69 -2.94 4.18
C LEU A 55 6.46 -1.76 4.76
N GLU A 56 7.44 -1.27 4.01
CA GLU A 56 8.15 -0.02 4.29
C GLU A 56 7.91 0.99 3.17
N VAL A 57 7.67 2.23 3.56
CA VAL A 57 7.59 3.38 2.66
C VAL A 57 8.79 4.26 2.92
N LEU A 58 9.57 4.52 1.87
CA LEU A 58 10.72 5.39 1.91
C LEU A 58 10.46 6.65 1.09
N LEU A 59 11.01 7.77 1.54
CA LEU A 59 11.09 9.03 0.81
C LEU A 59 12.54 9.50 0.88
N ASP A 60 13.16 9.74 -0.27
CA ASP A 60 14.57 10.17 -0.38
C ASP A 60 15.53 9.27 0.44
N GLY A 61 15.30 7.95 0.39
CA GLY A 61 16.09 6.94 1.10
C GLY A 61 15.81 6.82 2.61
N THR A 62 14.89 7.62 3.15
CA THR A 62 14.52 7.57 4.57
C THR A 62 13.17 6.88 4.75
N THR A 63 13.08 5.91 5.66
CA THR A 63 11.80 5.29 6.02
C THR A 63 10.88 6.31 6.67
N VAL A 64 9.74 6.59 6.03
CA VAL A 64 8.70 7.51 6.53
C VAL A 64 7.48 6.77 7.09
N SER A 65 7.30 5.50 6.74
CA SER A 65 6.29 4.63 7.33
C SER A 65 6.75 3.18 7.30
N ARG A 66 6.39 2.42 8.33
CA ARG A 66 6.66 0.99 8.43
C ARG A 66 5.45 0.27 9.03
N HIS A 67 5.11 -0.87 8.44
CA HIS A 67 3.99 -1.71 8.80
C HIS A 67 4.46 -3.16 8.90
N PRO A 68 4.90 -3.61 10.09
CA PRO A 68 5.33 -4.99 10.30
C PRO A 68 4.14 -5.93 10.55
N ASP A 69 4.41 -7.23 10.52
CA ASP A 69 3.49 -8.29 10.97
C ASP A 69 2.11 -8.27 10.29
N LEU A 70 2.08 -7.90 9.00
CA LEU A 70 0.87 -7.84 8.21
C LEU A 70 0.41 -9.25 7.81
N VAL A 71 -0.80 -9.63 8.19
CA VAL A 71 -1.44 -10.88 7.78
C VAL A 71 -2.68 -10.57 6.94
N GLU A 72 -3.27 -11.58 6.31
CA GLU A 72 -4.54 -11.42 5.60
C GLU A 72 -5.62 -10.84 6.52
N GLY A 73 -6.30 -9.80 6.02
CA GLY A 73 -7.27 -9.03 6.78
C GLY A 73 -6.72 -7.82 7.52
N SER A 74 -5.40 -7.71 7.73
CA SER A 74 -4.80 -6.52 8.33
C SER A 74 -5.12 -5.26 7.53
N THR A 75 -5.34 -4.13 8.23
CA THR A 75 -5.53 -2.82 7.59
C THR A 75 -4.38 -1.89 7.92
N LEU A 76 -3.95 -1.10 6.94
CA LEU A 76 -2.89 -0.10 7.10
C LEU A 76 -3.24 1.20 6.39
N ASP A 77 -2.77 2.31 6.94
CA ASP A 77 -2.84 3.62 6.32
C ASP A 77 -1.48 3.93 5.66
N MET A 78 -1.46 4.04 4.34
CA MET A 78 -0.25 4.22 3.54
C MET A 78 -0.54 5.16 2.37
N LEU A 79 0.36 6.14 2.15
CA LEU A 79 0.26 7.12 1.05
C LEU A 79 -1.11 7.84 1.02
N GLY A 80 -1.60 8.22 2.21
CA GLY A 80 -2.85 8.96 2.39
C GLY A 80 -4.13 8.15 2.16
N LYS A 81 -4.04 6.82 2.01
CA LYS A 81 -5.19 5.93 1.84
C LYS A 81 -5.14 4.76 2.80
N ARG A 82 -6.32 4.21 3.07
CA ARG A 82 -6.47 2.97 3.81
C ARG A 82 -6.46 1.78 2.86
N TRP A 83 -5.69 0.77 3.24
CA TRP A 83 -5.51 -0.49 2.51
C TRP A 83 -5.83 -1.65 3.42
N ARG A 84 -6.33 -2.74 2.84
CA ARG A 84 -6.51 -4.03 3.48
C ARG A 84 -5.59 -5.03 2.80
N VAL A 85 -4.84 -5.79 3.58
CA VAL A 85 -4.06 -6.92 3.10
C VAL A 85 -5.03 -8.02 2.72
N SER A 86 -5.10 -8.36 1.44
CA SER A 86 -5.96 -9.45 0.97
C SER A 86 -5.21 -10.76 0.82
N HIS A 87 -3.91 -10.72 0.54
CA HIS A 87 -3.09 -11.91 0.44
C HIS A 87 -1.64 -11.63 0.82
N VAL A 88 -0.98 -12.62 1.43
CA VAL A 88 0.46 -12.63 1.66
C VAL A 88 1.01 -13.95 1.17
N GLU A 89 1.92 -13.89 0.19
CA GLU A 89 2.61 -15.07 -0.34
C GLU A 89 4.10 -14.96 -0.06
N HIS A 90 4.63 -15.89 0.73
CA HIS A 90 6.02 -15.88 1.17
C HIS A 90 6.99 -15.86 -0.02
N ARG A 91 7.91 -14.88 -0.01
CA ARG A 91 8.92 -14.58 -1.06
C ARG A 91 8.33 -14.21 -2.42
N VAL A 92 7.04 -13.94 -2.50
CA VAL A 92 6.36 -13.58 -3.76
C VAL A 92 5.81 -12.17 -3.69
N HIS A 93 4.79 -11.91 -2.87
CA HIS A 93 4.18 -10.59 -2.77
C HIS A 93 3.33 -10.38 -1.50
N VAL A 94 2.98 -9.12 -1.26
CA VAL A 94 1.87 -8.70 -0.41
C VAL A 94 0.83 -8.04 -1.31
N VAL A 95 -0.42 -8.48 -1.25
CA VAL A 95 -1.52 -7.95 -2.03
C VAL A 95 -2.41 -7.08 -1.15
N LEU A 96 -2.72 -5.89 -1.67
CA LEU A 96 -3.47 -4.85 -0.99
C LEU A 96 -4.70 -4.49 -1.80
N ASP A 97 -5.84 -4.40 -1.13
CA ASP A 97 -7.06 -3.82 -1.68
C ASP A 97 -7.35 -2.47 -1.00
N ARG A 98 -7.74 -1.48 -1.78
CA ARG A 98 -8.11 -0.16 -1.27
C ARG A 98 -9.41 -0.31 -0.49
N VAL A 99 -9.40 0.18 0.75
CA VAL A 99 -10.61 0.29 1.56
C VAL A 99 -11.26 1.61 1.20
N ALA A 100 -12.53 1.58 0.79
CA ALA A 100 -13.30 2.79 0.61
C ALA A 100 -13.26 3.61 1.91
N ALA A 101 -13.05 4.92 1.79
CA ALA A 101 -13.29 5.79 2.93
C ALA A 101 -14.77 5.59 3.31
N ALA A 102 -15.03 5.24 4.58
CA ALA A 102 -16.40 5.25 5.07
C ALA A 102 -16.98 6.61 4.69
N PRO A 103 -18.19 6.68 4.09
CA PRO A 103 -18.82 7.97 3.89
C PRO A 103 -18.83 8.62 5.26
N ALA A 104 -18.22 9.81 5.35
CA ALA A 104 -18.39 10.64 6.54
C ALA A 104 -19.89 10.70 6.74
N GLY A 105 -20.39 10.09 7.82
CA GLY A 105 -21.81 9.98 8.06
C GLY A 105 -22.38 11.37 7.89
N ASP A 106 -23.19 11.52 6.85
CA ASP A 106 -24.12 12.62 6.73
C ASP A 106 -24.90 12.55 8.04
N GLY A 107 -24.61 13.48 8.94
CA GLY A 107 -25.35 13.65 10.17
C GLY A 107 -26.74 14.05 9.73
N ASP A 108 -27.57 13.07 9.46
CA ASP A 108 -29.02 13.16 9.60
C ASP A 108 -29.25 13.36 11.11
N ASP A 109 -28.98 14.60 11.54
CA ASP A 109 -29.56 15.20 12.72
C ASP A 109 -31.05 15.32 12.36
N PRO A 110 -31.94 14.48 12.92
CA PRO A 110 -33.36 14.71 12.71
C PRO A 110 -33.66 16.04 13.39
N GLU A 111 -33.83 17.10 12.59
CA GLU A 111 -34.33 18.39 13.04
C GLU A 111 -35.58 18.12 13.90
N PRO A 112 -35.57 18.38 15.22
CA PRO A 112 -36.76 18.17 16.02
C PRO A 112 -37.81 19.15 15.51
N GLU A 113 -38.93 18.60 15.01
CA GLU A 113 -40.05 19.35 14.46
C GLU A 113 -40.47 20.50 15.39
N PRO A 114 -40.83 21.67 14.85
CA PRO A 114 -41.21 22.81 15.66
C PRO A 114 -42.47 22.50 16.48
N ASP A 115 -42.34 22.82 17.77
CA ASP A 115 -43.35 22.86 18.82
C ASP A 115 -44.76 23.20 18.29
N ALA A 116 -45.68 22.24 18.40
CA ALA A 116 -47.10 22.45 18.22
C ALA A 116 -47.83 22.06 19.50
N GLY A 117 -48.10 23.04 20.37
CA GLY A 117 -49.00 22.87 21.52
C GLY A 117 -48.90 23.93 22.60
#